data_AF-A0AAU8D4K8-F1
#
_entry.id   AF-A0AAU8D4K8-F1
#
_cell.length_a   1.000
_cell.length_b   1.000
_cell.length_c   1.000
_cell.angle_alpha   90.00
_cell.angle_beta   90.00
_cell.angle_gamma   90.00
#
_symmetry.space_group_name_H-M   'P 1'
#
loop_
_entity.id
_entity.type
_entity.pdbx_description
1 polymer ?
#
loop_
_entity_poly.entity_id
_entity_poly.type
_entity_poly.pdbx_seq_one_letter_code
_entity_poly.pdbx_strand_id
1 'polypeptide(L)'
;MLLVAMIDVVYKDNHLRNFYLTPRRNYPLMVSNNTKLILKEKSQMRARPIFPVAFANVESDLFVGAVTERGDVVTAHRDGASHSMLLARLPDTAAEPLRQNMAALNAGVATMVEQANHARSEVHPARFPAHVQQLVVKYVSPAFQGLTQAGVDETRAADAAWKRATTPEPGIGTIRQEYRQLWRSLSLAERAARVENADLDELAAISEGWGFFPDLPQPVRDAIEARLVRLGTAKLHGLTGAFVKETSASEPLAAGPDAAQVKTAAEKLIDGYKQRREHLALVATTLRSVTIAIAAATELPIEVAYKLLMGRE
;
A
#
# COMPACT_ATOMS: atom_id res chain seq x y z
N MET A 1 5.71 -22.96 13.47
CA MET A 1 6.69 -21.90 13.78
C MET A 1 7.58 -21.66 12.55
N LEU A 2 6.98 -21.29 11.41
CA LEU A 2 7.66 -21.27 10.08
C LEU A 2 7.01 -20.25 9.11
N LEU A 3 6.36 -19.21 9.64
CA LEU A 3 5.66 -18.19 8.84
C LEU A 3 6.32 -16.80 8.88
N VAL A 4 7.46 -16.64 9.57
CA VAL A 4 8.10 -15.34 9.82
C VAL A 4 9.21 -15.03 8.80
N ALA A 5 9.74 -16.02 8.08
CA ALA A 5 10.91 -15.82 7.21
C ALA A 5 10.61 -15.28 5.80
N MET A 6 9.35 -15.16 5.39
CA MET A 6 9.00 -14.79 4.01
C MET A 6 8.73 -13.29 3.80
N ILE A 7 8.82 -12.48 4.86
CA ILE A 7 8.64 -11.02 4.78
C ILE A 7 9.99 -10.29 4.60
N ASP A 8 11.12 -10.90 4.96
CA ASP A 8 12.44 -10.24 4.92
C ASP A 8 13.12 -10.22 3.54
N VAL A 9 12.66 -11.01 2.56
CA VAL A 9 13.34 -11.11 1.25
C VAL A 9 12.93 -9.99 0.28
N VAL A 10 11.83 -9.28 0.52
CA VAL A 10 11.35 -8.21 -0.38
C VAL A 10 11.92 -6.82 0.00
N TYR A 11 12.66 -6.70 1.11
CA TYR A 11 13.08 -5.40 1.65
C TYR A 11 14.49 -4.91 1.27
N LYS A 12 15.26 -5.67 0.47
CA LYS A 12 16.68 -5.33 0.21
C LYS A 12 16.97 -4.41 -0.98
N ASP A 13 15.98 -4.06 -1.81
CA ASP A 13 16.24 -3.36 -3.08
C ASP A 13 15.40 -2.09 -3.31
N ASN A 14 15.24 -1.22 -2.30
CA ASN A 14 14.72 0.12 -2.57
C ASN A 14 15.58 1.23 -1.95
N HIS A 15 16.33 1.88 -2.84
CA HIS A 15 17.06 3.12 -2.64
C HIS A 15 16.16 4.25 -2.13
N LEU A 16 16.16 4.49 -0.82
CA LEU A 16 15.82 5.80 -0.27
C LEU A 16 17.08 6.69 -0.28
N ARG A 17 17.41 7.24 -1.46
CA ARG A 17 18.38 8.33 -1.59
C ARG A 17 17.66 9.66 -1.43
N ASN A 18 18.04 10.40 -0.38
CA ASN A 18 18.02 11.85 -0.21
C ASN A 18 16.91 12.65 -0.93
N PHE A 19 15.81 12.91 -0.21
CA PHE A 19 14.90 14.01 -0.56
C PHE A 19 15.51 15.34 -0.10
N TYR A 20 16.18 16.05 -1.01
CA TYR A 20 16.46 17.47 -0.84
C TYR A 20 15.20 18.26 -1.20
N LEU A 21 14.57 18.87 -0.20
CA LEU A 21 13.52 19.85 -0.38
C LEU A 21 14.10 21.08 -1.09
N THR A 22 13.63 21.37 -2.30
CA THR A 22 13.89 22.66 -2.96
C THR A 22 12.76 23.63 -2.59
N PRO A 23 13.07 24.84 -2.07
CA PRO A 23 12.04 25.82 -1.76
C PRO A 23 11.55 26.47 -3.05
N ARG A 24 10.26 26.34 -3.38
CA ARG A 24 9.64 27.06 -4.51
C ARG A 24 9.08 28.41 -4.07
N ARG A 25 9.49 29.39 -4.88
CA ARG A 25 9.16 30.83 -4.96
C ARG A 25 7.74 31.24 -4.53
N ASN A 26 7.71 32.33 -3.76
CA ASN A 26 6.57 33.19 -3.47
C ASN A 26 5.88 33.67 -4.75
N TYR A 27 4.54 33.59 -4.80
CA TYR A 27 3.71 34.33 -5.74
C TYR A 27 3.08 35.56 -5.04
N PRO A 28 2.95 36.71 -5.73
CA PRO A 28 2.35 37.91 -5.16
C PRO A 28 0.81 37.83 -5.16
N LEU A 29 0.21 38.20 -4.03
CA LEU A 29 -1.23 38.41 -3.86
C LEU A 29 -1.71 39.56 -4.76
N MET A 30 -2.61 39.26 -5.71
CA MET A 30 -3.37 40.29 -6.41
C MET A 30 -4.53 40.75 -5.53
N VAL A 31 -4.45 42.02 -5.10
CA VAL A 31 -5.50 42.73 -4.39
C VAL A 31 -6.56 43.18 -5.40
N SER A 32 -7.76 42.60 -5.32
CA SER A 32 -8.93 43.08 -6.05
C SER A 32 -9.58 44.24 -5.27
N ASN A 33 -9.36 45.46 -5.75
CA ASN A 33 -10.15 46.62 -5.39
C ASN A 33 -11.49 46.56 -6.13
N ASN A 34 -12.62 46.56 -5.40
CA ASN A 34 -13.86 47.14 -5.92
C ASN A 34 -14.87 47.51 -4.81
N THR A 35 -15.03 48.84 -4.72
CA THR A 35 -16.32 49.58 -4.71
C THR A 35 -17.15 49.67 -3.42
N LYS A 36 -17.07 50.89 -2.87
CA LYS A 36 -18.04 51.66 -2.06
C LYS A 36 -19.52 51.41 -2.38
N LEU A 37 -20.41 51.42 -1.37
CA LEU A 37 -21.40 52.48 -1.09
C LEU A 37 -22.44 52.05 -0.02
N ILE A 38 -22.56 52.89 1.02
CA ILE A 38 -23.76 53.29 1.81
C ILE A 38 -24.43 52.26 2.74
N LEU A 39 -24.36 52.52 4.06
CA LEU A 39 -25.52 52.97 4.86
C LEU A 39 -25.06 53.46 6.23
N LYS A 40 -25.50 54.67 6.55
CA LYS A 40 -25.23 55.42 7.78
C LYS A 40 -26.31 55.00 8.79
N GLU A 41 -25.99 54.09 9.70
CA GLU A 41 -26.89 53.73 10.80
C GLU A 41 -26.22 54.08 12.14
N LYS A 42 -26.74 55.13 12.78
CA LYS A 42 -26.35 55.55 14.14
C LYS A 42 -26.99 54.59 15.14
N SER A 43 -26.37 53.42 15.30
CA SER A 43 -26.70 52.49 16.38
C SER A 43 -25.77 52.74 17.56
N GLN A 44 -26.37 53.10 18.70
CA GLN A 44 -25.69 53.32 19.97
C GLN A 44 -24.94 52.04 20.39
N MET A 45 -23.63 51.99 20.10
CA MET A 45 -22.74 50.95 20.59
C MET A 45 -22.55 51.15 22.09
N ARG A 46 -23.21 50.31 22.89
CA ARG A 46 -22.71 49.97 24.22
C ARG A 46 -21.30 49.41 24.04
N ALA A 47 -20.30 50.09 24.59
CA ALA A 47 -18.92 49.64 24.62
C ALA A 47 -18.88 48.22 25.21
N ARG A 48 -18.76 47.21 24.35
CA ARG A 48 -18.39 45.88 24.80
C ARG A 48 -16.96 45.99 25.33
N PRO A 49 -16.65 45.48 26.53
CA PRO A 49 -15.28 45.42 26.99
C PRO A 49 -14.47 44.64 25.95
N ILE A 50 -13.56 45.35 25.28
CA ILE A 50 -12.53 44.75 24.44
C ILE A 50 -11.58 44.08 25.42
N PHE A 51 -11.78 42.79 25.67
CA PHE A 51 -10.76 42.00 26.35
C PHE A 51 -9.55 41.96 25.40
N PRO A 52 -8.36 42.39 25.85
CA PRO A 52 -7.17 42.27 25.04
C PRO A 52 -6.97 40.79 24.70
N VAL A 53 -6.98 40.46 23.41
CA VAL A 53 -6.55 39.15 22.91
C VAL A 53 -5.04 39.09 23.17
N ALA A 54 -4.66 38.74 24.40
CA ALA A 54 -3.30 38.86 24.92
C ALA A 54 -2.35 37.73 24.47
N PHE A 55 -2.72 36.96 23.44
CA PHE A 55 -1.92 35.85 22.92
C PHE A 55 -1.79 35.95 21.40
N ALA A 56 -1.40 37.12 20.89
CA ALA A 56 -0.95 37.26 19.51
C ALA A 56 0.51 36.80 19.35
N ASN A 57 0.84 35.60 19.84
CA ASN A 57 2.02 34.90 19.34
C ASN A 57 1.56 34.21 18.06
N VAL A 58 2.08 34.67 16.92
CA VAL A 58 1.96 33.97 15.64
C VAL A 58 2.80 32.71 15.74
N GLU A 59 2.30 31.71 16.48
CA GLU A 59 2.90 30.39 16.47
C GLU A 59 2.68 29.80 15.08
N SER A 60 3.71 29.19 14.51
CA SER A 60 3.61 28.46 13.25
C SER A 60 2.53 27.38 13.36
N ASP A 61 1.78 27.14 12.28
CA ASP A 61 0.76 26.09 12.22
C ASP A 61 1.28 24.76 12.80
N LEU A 62 0.43 24.07 13.58
CA LEU A 62 0.82 22.78 14.17
C LEU A 62 1.02 21.77 13.06
N PHE A 63 0.15 21.82 12.07
CA PHE A 63 0.15 20.94 10.93
C PHE A 63 0.37 21.74 9.65
N VAL A 64 1.40 21.36 8.89
CA VAL A 64 1.68 21.91 7.57
C VAL A 64 1.48 20.82 6.53
N GLY A 65 0.64 21.09 5.53
CA GLY A 65 0.38 20.18 4.42
C GLY A 65 1.26 20.49 3.21
N ALA A 66 1.75 19.45 2.55
CA ALA A 66 2.39 19.51 1.24
C ALA A 66 1.78 18.45 0.32
N VAL A 67 1.34 18.87 -0.87
CA VAL A 67 0.80 17.97 -1.89
C VAL A 67 1.96 17.45 -2.75
N THR A 68 2.00 16.14 -2.98
CA THR A 68 2.97 15.48 -3.85
C THR A 68 2.25 14.73 -4.97
N GLU A 69 2.99 14.29 -5.99
CA GLU A 69 2.42 13.45 -7.05
C GLU A 69 1.88 12.11 -6.53
N ARG A 70 2.40 11.62 -5.39
CA ARG A 70 2.08 10.30 -4.82
C ARG A 70 1.10 10.36 -3.65
N GLY A 71 0.62 11.54 -3.28
CA GLY A 71 -0.26 11.75 -2.13
C GLY A 71 0.08 13.02 -1.36
N ASP A 72 -0.47 13.13 -0.17
CA ASP A 72 -0.28 14.30 0.68
C ASP A 72 0.66 13.97 1.83
N VAL A 73 1.48 14.95 2.23
CA VAL A 73 2.33 14.86 3.42
C VAL A 73 1.85 15.91 4.40
N VAL A 74 1.52 15.49 5.62
CA VAL A 74 1.17 16.42 6.70
C VAL A 74 2.24 16.30 7.77
N THR A 75 2.90 17.41 8.09
CA THR A 75 3.93 17.47 9.13
C THR A 75 3.35 18.09 10.39
N ALA A 76 3.36 17.35 11.49
CA ALA A 76 3.07 17.83 12.82
C ALA A 76 4.34 18.39 13.46
N HIS A 77 4.33 19.67 13.82
CA HIS A 77 5.43 20.36 14.50
C HIS A 77 5.11 20.47 15.99
N ARG A 78 5.99 19.94 16.85
CA ARG A 78 5.83 20.05 18.31
C ARG A 78 7.19 20.05 19.01
N ASP A 79 7.42 21.02 19.88
CA ASP A 79 8.60 21.12 20.75
C ASP A 79 9.96 20.94 20.04
N GLY A 80 10.07 21.48 18.83
CA GLY A 80 11.27 21.37 18.00
C GLY A 80 11.43 20.04 17.24
N ALA A 81 10.53 19.07 17.48
CA ALA A 81 10.43 17.85 16.69
C ALA A 81 9.38 17.99 15.58
N SER A 82 9.58 17.28 14.47
CA SER A 82 8.64 17.26 13.35
C SER A 82 8.36 15.82 12.93
N HIS A 83 7.09 15.44 12.91
CA HIS A 83 6.66 14.11 12.52
C HIS A 83 5.73 14.21 11.31
N SER A 84 6.10 13.54 10.22
CA SER A 84 5.31 13.57 8.99
C SER A 84 4.47 12.31 8.86
N MET A 85 3.19 12.49 8.56
CA MET A 85 2.32 11.42 8.07
C MET A 85 2.22 11.49 6.55
N LEU A 86 2.36 10.34 5.92
CA LEU A 86 2.16 10.15 4.49
C LEU A 86 0.75 9.64 4.26
N LEU A 87 -0.02 10.39 3.46
CA LEU A 87 -1.36 10.06 3.02
C LEU A 87 -1.27 9.62 1.56
N ALA A 88 -0.94 8.36 1.33
CA ALA A 88 -0.73 7.84 -0.01
C ALA A 88 -2.00 7.92 -0.87
N ARG A 89 -1.85 8.24 -2.15
CA ARG A 89 -2.94 8.09 -3.13
C ARG A 89 -2.78 6.74 -3.83
N LEU A 90 -3.78 5.87 -3.66
CA LEU A 90 -3.82 4.60 -4.36
C LEU A 90 -4.25 4.80 -5.83
N PRO A 91 -3.66 4.08 -6.79
CA PRO A 91 -4.07 4.16 -8.19
C PRO A 91 -5.43 3.49 -8.41
N ASP A 92 -6.05 3.74 -9.56
CA ASP A 92 -7.35 3.15 -9.93
C ASP A 92 -7.35 1.62 -10.06
N THR A 93 -6.16 1.02 -10.17
CA THR A 93 -5.97 -0.44 -10.21
C THR A 93 -6.03 -1.09 -8.83
N ALA A 94 -6.03 -0.31 -7.74
CA ALA A 94 -6.18 -0.84 -6.38
C ALA A 94 -7.63 -1.27 -6.08
N ALA A 95 -7.79 -2.21 -5.16
CA ALA A 95 -9.11 -2.72 -4.76
C ALA A 95 -10.02 -1.58 -4.28
N GLU A 96 -11.27 -1.55 -4.76
CA GLU A 96 -12.22 -0.47 -4.47
C GLU A 96 -12.38 -0.17 -2.97
N PRO A 97 -12.55 -1.16 -2.07
CA PRO A 97 -12.67 -0.88 -0.64
C PRO A 97 -11.42 -0.19 -0.07
N LEU A 98 -10.22 -0.54 -0.55
CA LEU A 98 -8.99 0.13 -0.11
C LEU A 98 -8.96 1.59 -0.55
N ARG A 99 -9.33 1.87 -1.81
CA ARG A 99 -9.33 3.23 -2.35
C ARG A 99 -10.30 4.13 -1.60
N GLN A 100 -11.53 3.65 -1.38
CA GLN A 100 -12.56 4.39 -0.65
C GLN A 100 -12.14 4.71 0.79
N ASN A 101 -11.61 3.72 1.51
CA ASN A 101 -11.17 3.92 2.89
C ASN A 101 -9.90 4.80 2.99
N MET A 102 -9.00 4.72 2.02
CA MET A 102 -7.85 5.62 1.93
C MET A 102 -8.29 7.07 1.69
N ALA A 103 -9.22 7.29 0.75
CA ALA A 103 -9.78 8.61 0.50
C ALA A 103 -10.51 9.18 1.72
N ALA A 104 -11.28 8.33 2.44
CA ALA A 104 -11.94 8.71 3.69
C ALA A 104 -10.92 9.09 4.78
N LEU A 105 -9.81 8.35 4.89
CA LEU A 105 -8.74 8.67 5.84
C LEU A 105 -8.11 10.02 5.50
N ASN A 106 -7.80 10.27 4.23
CA ASN A 106 -7.21 11.52 3.78
C ASN A 106 -8.13 12.72 4.09
N ALA A 107 -9.44 12.58 3.80
CA ALA A 107 -10.42 13.61 4.12
C ALA A 107 -10.58 13.84 5.64
N GLY A 108 -10.58 12.76 6.42
CA GLY A 108 -10.63 12.81 7.87
C GLY A 108 -9.42 13.52 8.49
N VAL A 109 -8.21 13.22 8.00
CA VAL A 109 -6.98 13.88 8.42
C VAL A 109 -6.96 15.35 8.01
N ALA A 110 -7.35 15.68 6.78
CA ALA A 110 -7.43 17.07 6.33
C ALA A 110 -8.39 17.90 7.20
N THR A 111 -9.56 17.36 7.51
CA THR A 111 -10.54 18.01 8.40
C THR A 111 -9.99 18.18 9.81
N MET A 112 -9.34 17.14 10.36
CA MET A 112 -8.72 17.21 11.68
C MET A 112 -7.63 18.28 11.75
N VAL A 113 -6.77 18.35 10.74
CA VAL A 113 -5.69 19.34 10.62
C VAL A 113 -6.23 20.76 10.60
N GLU A 114 -7.24 21.03 9.76
CA GLU A 114 -7.88 22.34 9.67
C GLU A 114 -8.47 22.77 11.02
N GLN A 115 -9.23 21.88 11.66
CA GLN A 115 -9.87 22.16 12.94
C GLN A 115 -8.84 22.32 14.07
N ALA A 116 -7.77 21.54 14.08
CA ALA A 116 -6.71 21.66 15.06
C ALA A 116 -5.93 22.97 14.93
N ASN A 117 -5.60 23.39 13.70
CA ASN A 117 -4.95 24.67 13.45
C ASN A 117 -5.86 25.85 13.86
N HIS A 118 -7.17 25.79 13.58
CA HIS A 118 -8.14 26.79 14.06
C HIS A 118 -8.20 26.85 15.60
N ALA A 119 -8.28 25.69 16.25
CA ALA A 119 -8.39 25.60 17.71
C ALA A 119 -7.14 26.11 18.44
N ARG A 120 -5.99 26.23 17.76
CA ARG A 120 -4.73 26.66 18.38
C ARG A 120 -4.79 28.06 18.97
N SER A 121 -5.54 28.98 18.36
CA SER A 121 -5.72 30.35 18.90
C SER A 121 -6.80 30.44 19.98
N GLU A 122 -7.64 29.41 20.12
CA GLU A 122 -8.83 29.44 20.98
C GLU A 122 -8.68 28.57 22.23
N VAL A 123 -7.87 27.52 22.16
CA VAL A 123 -7.66 26.55 23.23
C VAL A 123 -6.35 26.81 23.94
N HIS A 124 -6.39 26.83 25.27
CA HIS A 124 -5.18 26.98 26.09
C HIS A 124 -4.15 25.87 25.76
N PRO A 125 -2.85 26.19 25.59
CA PRO A 125 -1.83 25.23 25.16
C PRO A 125 -1.82 23.90 25.94
N ALA A 126 -1.92 23.98 27.28
CA ALA A 126 -1.97 22.79 28.14
C ALA A 126 -3.19 21.87 27.93
N ARG A 127 -4.27 22.34 27.30
CA ARG A 127 -5.48 21.55 27.00
C ARG A 127 -5.54 21.10 25.53
N PHE A 128 -4.68 21.66 24.70
CA PHE A 128 -4.68 21.43 23.27
C PHE A 128 -4.47 19.95 22.89
N PRO A 129 -3.56 19.16 23.52
CA PRO A 129 -3.40 17.74 23.21
C PRO A 129 -4.70 16.93 23.39
N ALA A 130 -5.40 17.16 24.50
CA ALA A 130 -6.68 16.50 24.78
C ALA A 130 -7.76 16.91 23.77
N HIS A 131 -7.74 18.17 23.30
CA HIS A 131 -8.63 18.61 22.23
C HIS A 131 -8.31 17.92 20.88
N VAL A 132 -7.03 17.79 20.53
CA VAL A 132 -6.60 17.05 19.32
C VAL A 132 -7.03 15.58 19.41
N GLN A 133 -6.96 14.93 20.58
CA GLN A 133 -7.48 13.57 20.76
C GLN A 133 -8.97 13.48 20.41
N GLN A 134 -9.80 14.45 20.82
CA GLN A 134 -11.22 14.50 20.47
C GLN A 134 -11.43 14.66 18.95
N LEU A 135 -10.63 15.50 18.29
CA LEU A 135 -10.68 15.68 16.84
C LEU A 135 -10.27 14.39 16.10
N VAL A 136 -9.25 13.68 16.60
CA VAL A 136 -8.80 12.39 16.07
C VAL A 136 -9.92 11.35 16.17
N VAL A 137 -10.57 11.22 17.34
CA VAL A 137 -11.70 10.30 17.52
C VAL A 137 -12.84 10.62 16.56
N LYS A 138 -13.14 11.92 16.38
CA LYS A 138 -14.26 12.37 15.56
C LYS A 138 -14.03 12.18 14.05
N TYR A 139 -12.84 12.54 13.55
CA TYR A 139 -12.60 12.65 12.11
C TYR A 139 -11.69 11.58 11.54
N VAL A 140 -10.74 11.03 12.31
CA VAL A 140 -9.71 10.13 11.81
C VAL A 140 -9.99 8.67 12.18
N SER A 141 -10.39 8.40 13.42
CA SER A 141 -10.56 7.06 13.96
C SER A 141 -11.48 6.16 13.12
N PRO A 142 -12.69 6.59 12.67
CA PRO A 142 -13.56 5.75 11.86
C PRO A 142 -12.93 5.32 10.53
N ALA A 143 -12.28 6.26 9.83
CA ALA A 143 -11.64 5.99 8.54
C ALA A 143 -10.37 5.14 8.69
N PHE A 144 -9.61 5.35 9.78
CA PHE A 144 -8.45 4.53 10.10
C PHE A 144 -8.83 3.06 10.36
N GLN A 145 -9.91 2.83 11.12
CA GLN A 145 -10.46 1.50 11.36
C GLN A 145 -10.92 0.84 10.06
N GLY A 146 -11.68 1.58 9.23
CA GLY A 146 -12.14 1.11 7.94
C GLY A 146 -10.99 0.71 7.00
N LEU A 147 -9.94 1.55 6.91
CA LEU A 147 -8.75 1.24 6.10
C LEU A 147 -7.97 0.05 6.64
N THR A 148 -7.84 -0.07 7.97
CA THR A 148 -7.17 -1.22 8.62
C THR A 148 -7.90 -2.51 8.29
N GLN A 149 -9.23 -2.53 8.43
CA GLN A 149 -10.04 -3.71 8.13
C GLN A 149 -9.96 -4.08 6.64
N ALA A 150 -10.12 -3.10 5.74
CA ALA A 150 -9.98 -3.33 4.30
C ALA A 150 -8.59 -3.86 3.93
N GLY A 151 -7.53 -3.36 4.57
CA GLY A 151 -6.16 -3.86 4.42
C GLY A 151 -6.00 -5.32 4.85
N VAL A 152 -6.58 -5.70 5.98
CA VAL A 152 -6.55 -7.09 6.48
C VAL A 152 -7.30 -8.03 5.53
N ASP A 153 -8.50 -7.66 5.09
CA ASP A 153 -9.31 -8.50 4.21
C ASP A 153 -8.66 -8.68 2.84
N GLU A 154 -8.12 -7.60 2.27
CA GLU A 154 -7.40 -7.64 1.01
C GLU A 154 -6.10 -8.46 1.12
N THR A 155 -5.36 -8.35 2.23
CA THR A 155 -4.16 -9.17 2.48
C THR A 155 -4.53 -10.65 2.51
N ARG A 156 -5.58 -11.03 3.25
CA ARG A 156 -6.06 -12.41 3.31
C ARG A 156 -6.50 -12.93 1.95
N ALA A 157 -7.22 -12.11 1.18
CA ALA A 157 -7.68 -12.47 -0.15
C ALA A 157 -6.51 -12.66 -1.13
N ALA A 158 -5.54 -11.74 -1.11
CA ALA A 158 -4.33 -11.80 -1.94
C ALA A 158 -3.47 -13.01 -1.57
N ASP A 159 -3.24 -13.28 -0.29
CA ASP A 159 -2.48 -14.43 0.19
C ASP A 159 -3.15 -15.75 -0.18
N ALA A 160 -4.47 -15.84 -0.04
CA ALA A 160 -5.23 -17.02 -0.42
C ALA A 160 -5.14 -17.27 -1.94
N ALA A 161 -5.28 -16.22 -2.75
CA ALA A 161 -5.15 -16.33 -4.20
C ALA A 161 -3.74 -16.73 -4.62
N TRP A 162 -2.71 -16.10 -4.04
CA TRP A 162 -1.31 -16.44 -4.30
C TRP A 162 -1.01 -17.89 -3.92
N LYS A 163 -1.41 -18.33 -2.72
CA LYS A 163 -1.23 -19.73 -2.28
C LYS A 163 -1.86 -20.72 -3.25
N ARG A 164 -3.08 -20.47 -3.75
CA ARG A 164 -3.71 -21.35 -4.75
C ARG A 164 -2.92 -21.43 -6.05
N ALA A 165 -2.27 -20.34 -6.46
CA ALA A 165 -1.45 -20.30 -7.66
C ALA A 165 -0.07 -20.95 -7.48
N THR A 166 0.49 -20.92 -6.26
CA THR A 166 1.86 -21.36 -5.98
C THR A 166 1.97 -22.72 -5.31
N THR A 167 0.90 -23.23 -4.71
CA THR A 167 0.88 -24.55 -4.07
C THR A 167 0.47 -25.59 -5.09
N PRO A 168 1.37 -26.51 -5.48
CA PRO A 168 1.00 -27.62 -6.33
C PRO A 168 -0.13 -28.45 -5.70
N GLU A 169 -1.04 -28.96 -6.52
CA GLU A 169 -2.01 -29.98 -6.07
C GLU A 169 -1.25 -31.20 -5.55
N PRO A 170 -1.79 -32.03 -4.65
CA PRO A 170 -1.13 -33.28 -4.29
C PRO A 170 -0.98 -34.19 -5.51
N GLY A 171 0.21 -34.75 -5.72
CA GLY A 171 0.45 -35.67 -6.83
C GLY A 171 -0.36 -36.95 -6.68
N ILE A 172 -0.80 -37.50 -7.81
CA ILE A 172 -1.49 -38.80 -7.87
C ILE A 172 -0.46 -39.89 -8.17
N GLY A 173 -0.40 -40.94 -7.35
CA GLY A 173 0.43 -42.11 -7.59
C GLY A 173 1.95 -41.86 -7.51
N THR A 174 2.72 -42.56 -8.34
CA THR A 174 4.21 -42.57 -8.33
C THR A 174 4.85 -41.53 -9.25
N ILE A 175 4.07 -40.80 -10.04
CA ILE A 175 4.55 -39.89 -11.11
C ILE A 175 5.58 -38.87 -10.58
N ARG A 176 5.34 -38.28 -9.40
CA ARG A 176 6.30 -37.33 -8.80
C ARG A 176 7.62 -37.96 -8.41
N GLN A 177 7.60 -39.21 -7.98
CA GLN A 177 8.83 -39.93 -7.69
C GLN A 177 9.61 -40.22 -8.97
N GLU A 178 8.92 -40.56 -10.06
CA GLU A 178 9.52 -40.80 -11.38
C GLU A 178 10.17 -39.53 -11.93
N TYR A 179 9.50 -38.37 -11.88
CA TYR A 179 10.11 -37.09 -12.26
C TYR A 179 11.35 -36.77 -11.42
N ARG A 180 11.32 -37.02 -10.11
CA ARG A 180 12.51 -36.83 -9.27
C ARG A 180 13.66 -37.75 -9.65
N GLN A 181 13.40 -39.00 -9.99
CA GLN A 181 14.42 -39.94 -10.45
C GLN A 181 15.00 -39.52 -11.80
N LEU A 182 14.14 -39.10 -12.72
CA LEU A 182 14.55 -38.56 -14.02
C LEU A 182 15.48 -37.35 -13.85
N TRP A 183 15.13 -36.40 -12.99
CA TRP A 183 15.96 -35.21 -12.79
C TRP A 183 17.32 -35.53 -12.18
N ARG A 184 17.41 -36.54 -11.30
CA ARG A 184 18.68 -36.91 -10.67
C ARG A 184 19.70 -37.43 -11.69
N SER A 185 19.27 -38.11 -12.74
CA SER A 185 20.20 -38.62 -13.76
C SER A 185 20.72 -37.53 -14.71
N LEU A 186 20.04 -36.38 -14.75
CA LEU A 186 20.45 -35.24 -15.59
C LEU A 186 21.60 -34.46 -14.95
N SER A 187 22.50 -33.96 -15.79
CA SER A 187 23.49 -32.95 -15.44
C SER A 187 22.83 -31.61 -15.09
N LEU A 188 23.56 -30.71 -14.42
CA LEU A 188 23.05 -29.39 -14.07
C LEU A 188 22.60 -28.58 -15.31
N ALA A 189 23.36 -28.65 -16.41
CA ALA A 189 23.03 -27.96 -17.65
C ALA A 189 21.73 -28.51 -18.27
N GLU A 190 21.56 -29.83 -18.27
CA GLU A 190 20.34 -30.47 -18.76
C GLU A 190 19.13 -30.15 -17.87
N ARG A 191 19.29 -30.14 -16.54
CA ARG A 191 18.24 -29.71 -15.61
C ARG A 191 17.81 -28.27 -15.89
N ALA A 192 18.76 -27.36 -16.06
CA ALA A 192 18.48 -25.95 -16.35
C ALA A 192 17.71 -25.78 -17.67
N ALA A 193 18.15 -26.46 -18.75
CA ALA A 193 17.48 -26.44 -20.04
C ALA A 193 16.07 -27.06 -19.96
N ARG A 194 15.90 -28.09 -19.13
CA ARG A 194 14.62 -28.80 -18.97
C ARG A 194 13.55 -27.95 -18.28
N VAL A 195 13.92 -27.00 -17.42
CA VAL A 195 12.98 -26.09 -16.76
C VAL A 195 12.03 -25.45 -17.79
N GLU A 196 12.54 -25.01 -18.94
CA GLU A 196 11.73 -24.27 -19.93
C GLU A 196 10.61 -25.09 -20.58
N ASN A 197 10.68 -26.42 -20.52
CA ASN A 197 9.72 -27.30 -21.15
C ASN A 197 8.99 -28.23 -20.17
N ALA A 198 9.47 -28.29 -18.92
CA ALA A 198 8.83 -29.06 -17.87
C ALA A 198 7.37 -28.62 -17.65
N ASP A 199 6.52 -29.62 -17.41
CA ASP A 199 5.11 -29.43 -17.09
C ASP A 199 4.90 -29.06 -15.61
N LEU A 200 3.65 -28.84 -15.22
CA LEU A 200 3.33 -28.42 -13.84
C LEU A 200 3.66 -29.52 -12.82
N ASP A 201 3.40 -30.80 -13.13
CA ASP A 201 3.58 -31.92 -12.20
C ASP A 201 5.07 -32.27 -12.02
N GLU A 202 5.84 -32.17 -13.10
CA GLU A 202 7.28 -32.29 -13.08
C GLU A 202 7.91 -31.23 -12.18
N LEU A 203 7.63 -29.95 -12.42
CA LEU A 203 8.17 -28.86 -11.60
C LEU A 203 7.73 -28.97 -10.14
N ALA A 204 6.48 -29.35 -9.89
CA ALA A 204 5.97 -29.58 -8.54
C ALA A 204 6.73 -30.70 -7.81
N ALA A 205 7.02 -31.80 -8.52
CA ALA A 205 7.76 -32.92 -7.96
C ALA A 205 9.17 -32.52 -7.48
N ILE A 206 9.82 -31.61 -8.21
CA ILE A 206 11.13 -31.06 -7.87
C ILE A 206 11.02 -30.07 -6.71
N SER A 207 10.05 -29.15 -6.75
CA SER A 207 9.91 -28.12 -5.72
C SER A 207 9.54 -28.66 -4.34
N GLU A 208 8.76 -29.75 -4.28
CA GLU A 208 8.45 -30.45 -3.03
C GLU A 208 9.65 -31.23 -2.47
N GLY A 209 10.64 -31.48 -3.32
CA GLY A 209 11.75 -32.39 -3.06
C GLY A 209 13.12 -31.71 -3.08
N TRP A 210 13.25 -30.44 -2.71
CA TRP A 210 14.52 -29.71 -2.81
C TRP A 210 15.72 -30.43 -2.18
N GLY A 211 15.51 -31.16 -1.08
CA GLY A 211 16.57 -31.95 -0.43
C GLY A 211 17.15 -33.07 -1.28
N PHE A 212 16.47 -33.49 -2.36
CA PHE A 212 16.97 -34.48 -3.32
C PHE A 212 17.90 -33.90 -4.38
N PHE A 213 18.01 -32.57 -4.44
CA PHE A 213 18.81 -31.83 -5.41
C PHE A 213 19.69 -30.77 -4.71
N PRO A 214 20.57 -31.20 -3.80
CA PRO A 214 21.40 -30.26 -3.03
C PRO A 214 22.34 -29.44 -3.94
N ASP A 215 22.66 -29.94 -5.12
CA ASP A 215 23.52 -29.34 -6.14
C ASP A 215 22.80 -28.32 -7.05
N LEU A 216 21.47 -28.18 -6.97
CA LEU A 216 20.74 -27.17 -7.74
C LEU A 216 21.06 -25.75 -7.21
N PRO A 217 21.68 -24.88 -8.02
CA PRO A 217 21.98 -23.51 -7.62
C PRO A 217 20.71 -22.65 -7.59
N GLN A 218 20.73 -21.57 -6.80
CA GLN A 218 19.56 -20.71 -6.59
C GLN A 218 18.90 -20.20 -7.89
N PRO A 219 19.64 -19.76 -8.93
CA PRO A 219 19.01 -19.27 -10.16
C PRO A 219 18.14 -20.32 -10.87
N VAL A 220 18.48 -21.61 -10.77
CA VAL A 220 17.66 -22.69 -11.36
C VAL A 220 16.42 -22.94 -10.52
N ARG A 221 16.54 -22.84 -9.19
CA ARG A 221 15.38 -22.95 -8.28
C ARG A 221 14.40 -21.80 -8.52
N ASP A 222 14.89 -20.57 -8.65
CA ASP A 222 14.07 -19.40 -8.96
C ASP A 222 13.37 -19.57 -10.32
N ALA A 223 14.06 -20.12 -11.33
CA ALA A 223 13.45 -20.40 -12.64
C ALA A 223 12.34 -21.46 -12.58
N ILE A 224 12.54 -22.52 -11.78
CA ILE A 224 11.52 -23.55 -11.52
C ILE A 224 10.30 -22.93 -10.85
N GLU A 225 10.50 -22.16 -9.77
CA GLU A 225 9.42 -21.49 -9.06
C GLU A 225 8.67 -20.51 -9.97
N ALA A 226 9.38 -19.66 -10.71
CA ALA A 226 8.76 -18.70 -11.64
C ALA A 226 7.94 -19.38 -12.74
N ARG A 227 8.39 -20.54 -13.25
CA ARG A 227 7.62 -21.31 -14.22
C ARG A 227 6.44 -22.02 -13.57
N LEU A 228 6.63 -22.64 -12.41
CA LEU A 228 5.58 -23.30 -11.63
C LEU A 228 4.43 -22.33 -11.36
N VAL A 229 4.73 -21.11 -10.90
CA VAL A 229 3.73 -20.06 -10.66
C VAL A 229 3.01 -19.65 -11.94
N ARG A 230 3.71 -19.51 -13.07
CA ARG A 230 3.07 -19.21 -14.37
C ARG A 230 2.12 -20.31 -14.82
N LEU A 231 2.55 -21.57 -14.78
CA LEU A 231 1.72 -22.70 -15.17
C LEU A 231 0.55 -22.91 -14.20
N GLY A 232 0.79 -22.77 -12.90
CA GLY A 232 -0.24 -22.84 -11.87
C GLY A 232 -1.29 -21.74 -12.03
N THR A 233 -0.86 -20.51 -12.29
CA THR A 233 -1.75 -19.38 -12.60
C THR A 233 -2.56 -19.65 -13.87
N ALA A 234 -1.93 -20.13 -14.94
CA ALA A 234 -2.62 -20.48 -16.18
C ALA A 234 -3.68 -21.56 -15.99
N LYS A 235 -3.37 -22.61 -15.20
CA LYS A 235 -4.32 -23.68 -14.85
C LYS A 235 -5.47 -23.15 -13.99
N LEU A 236 -5.18 -22.42 -12.92
CA LEU A 236 -6.18 -21.89 -11.98
C LEU A 236 -7.23 -21.01 -12.68
N HIS A 237 -6.81 -20.22 -13.67
CA HIS A 237 -7.68 -19.32 -14.42
C HIS A 237 -8.18 -19.90 -15.75
N GLY A 238 -7.91 -21.18 -16.05
CA GLY A 238 -8.38 -21.83 -17.27
C GLY A 238 -7.86 -21.18 -18.58
N LEU A 239 -6.69 -20.55 -18.54
CA LEU A 239 -6.19 -19.73 -19.65
C LEU A 239 -5.93 -20.54 -20.93
N THR A 240 -5.59 -21.82 -20.80
CA THR A 240 -5.37 -22.73 -21.93
C THR A 240 -6.63 -22.94 -22.78
N GLY A 241 -7.82 -22.87 -22.18
CA GLY A 241 -9.09 -22.91 -22.90
C GLY A 241 -9.52 -21.54 -23.44
N ALA A 242 -9.06 -20.46 -22.81
CA ALA A 242 -9.40 -19.09 -23.21
C ALA A 242 -8.60 -18.58 -24.43
N PHE A 243 -7.37 -19.08 -24.60
CA PHE A 243 -6.47 -18.69 -25.70
C PHE A 243 -6.16 -19.89 -26.59
N VAL A 244 -7.00 -20.08 -27.61
CA VAL A 244 -6.83 -21.09 -28.65
C VAL A 244 -6.10 -20.46 -29.84
N LYS A 245 -5.22 -21.20 -30.51
CA LYS A 245 -4.58 -20.72 -31.74
C LYS A 245 -5.62 -20.38 -32.80
N GLU A 246 -5.49 -19.20 -33.40
CA GLU A 246 -6.31 -18.80 -34.53
C GLU A 246 -5.80 -19.45 -35.82
N THR A 247 -6.70 -20.02 -36.61
CA THR A 247 -6.36 -20.52 -37.94
C THR A 247 -5.95 -19.37 -38.84
N SER A 248 -4.85 -19.51 -39.57
CA SER A 248 -4.33 -18.49 -40.48
C SER A 248 -4.11 -19.06 -41.88
N ALA A 249 -3.85 -18.21 -42.88
CA ALA A 249 -3.55 -18.67 -44.23
C ALA A 249 -2.28 -19.54 -44.30
N SER A 250 -1.29 -19.28 -43.43
CA SER A 250 -0.07 -20.09 -43.29
C SER A 250 -0.27 -21.34 -42.44
N GLU A 251 -1.24 -21.35 -41.53
CA GLU A 251 -1.57 -22.48 -40.66
C GLU A 251 -3.10 -22.68 -40.59
N PRO A 252 -3.75 -23.20 -41.65
CA PRO A 252 -5.20 -23.29 -41.72
C PRO A 252 -5.80 -24.35 -40.79
N LEU A 253 -4.96 -25.25 -40.29
CA LEU A 253 -5.32 -26.31 -39.34
C LEU A 253 -4.64 -26.10 -37.97
N ALA A 254 -4.28 -24.86 -37.63
CA ALA A 254 -3.76 -24.55 -36.31
C ALA A 254 -4.79 -24.97 -35.24
N ALA A 255 -4.33 -25.82 -34.32
CA ALA A 255 -5.17 -26.36 -33.26
C ALA A 255 -4.41 -26.36 -31.93
N GLY A 256 -5.16 -26.35 -30.84
CA GLY A 256 -4.63 -26.34 -29.48
C GLY A 256 -4.39 -24.94 -28.90
N PRO A 257 -3.84 -24.87 -27.68
CA PRO A 257 -3.65 -23.61 -26.97
C PRO A 257 -2.54 -22.77 -27.61
N ASP A 258 -2.74 -21.45 -27.64
CA ASP A 258 -1.69 -20.49 -27.96
C ASP A 258 -0.81 -20.29 -26.72
N ALA A 259 0.28 -21.06 -26.63
CA ALA A 259 1.19 -21.04 -25.49
C ALA A 259 1.81 -19.65 -25.23
N ALA A 260 1.99 -18.83 -26.27
CA ALA A 260 2.54 -17.49 -26.12
C ALA A 260 1.52 -16.56 -25.44
N GLN A 261 0.27 -16.57 -25.92
CA GLN A 261 -0.80 -15.77 -25.31
C GLN A 261 -1.13 -16.23 -23.89
N VAL A 262 -1.19 -17.55 -23.63
CA VAL A 262 -1.38 -18.10 -22.29
C VAL A 262 -0.30 -17.61 -21.33
N LYS A 263 0.97 -17.64 -21.76
CA LYS A 263 2.10 -17.16 -20.96
C LYS A 263 1.97 -15.67 -20.67
N THR A 264 1.71 -14.83 -21.68
CA THR A 264 1.55 -13.38 -21.51
C THR A 264 0.39 -13.05 -20.56
N ALA A 265 -0.75 -13.74 -20.69
CA ALA A 265 -1.90 -13.54 -19.82
C ALA A 265 -1.60 -13.97 -18.37
N ALA A 266 -0.90 -15.10 -18.17
CA ALA A 266 -0.48 -15.53 -16.84
C ALA A 266 0.50 -14.54 -16.19
N GLU A 267 1.47 -14.03 -16.96
CA GLU A 267 2.43 -13.02 -16.49
C GLU A 267 1.71 -11.73 -16.08
N LYS A 268 0.72 -11.27 -16.86
CA LYS A 268 -0.12 -10.12 -16.51
C LYS A 268 -0.87 -10.31 -15.18
N LEU A 269 -1.41 -11.51 -14.93
CA LEU A 269 -2.07 -11.82 -13.65
C LEU A 269 -1.07 -11.82 -12.49
N ILE A 270 0.13 -12.38 -12.68
CA ILE A 270 1.21 -12.37 -11.69
C ILE A 270 1.64 -10.94 -11.36
N ASP A 271 1.81 -10.08 -12.37
CA ASP A 271 2.16 -8.69 -12.17
C ASP A 271 1.03 -7.92 -11.46
N GLY A 272 -0.23 -8.25 -11.75
CA GLY A 272 -1.37 -7.76 -10.97
C GLY A 272 -1.29 -8.14 -9.49
N TYR A 273 -0.86 -9.36 -9.15
CA TYR A 273 -0.64 -9.75 -7.75
C TYR A 273 0.50 -8.94 -7.09
N LYS A 274 1.60 -8.69 -7.81
CA LYS A 274 2.71 -7.86 -7.30
C LYS A 274 2.23 -6.43 -7.01
N GLN A 275 1.51 -5.82 -7.95
CA GLN A 275 0.93 -4.48 -7.78
C GLN A 275 0.00 -4.41 -6.56
N ARG A 276 -0.86 -5.41 -6.35
CA ARG A 276 -1.71 -5.48 -5.16
C ARG A 276 -0.90 -5.50 -3.86
N ARG A 277 0.22 -6.24 -3.81
CA ARG A 277 1.12 -6.25 -2.65
C ARG A 277 1.79 -4.90 -2.42
N GLU A 278 2.19 -4.21 -3.48
CA GLU A 278 2.74 -2.84 -3.39
C GLU A 278 1.70 -1.86 -2.83
N HIS A 279 0.45 -1.95 -3.28
CA HIS A 279 -0.64 -1.13 -2.73
C HIS A 279 -0.84 -1.39 -1.22
N LEU A 280 -0.84 -2.66 -0.80
CA LEU A 280 -0.94 -3.03 0.62
C LEU A 280 0.25 -2.50 1.45
N ALA A 281 1.47 -2.51 0.88
CA ALA A 281 2.63 -1.93 1.54
C ALA A 281 2.47 -0.41 1.75
N LEU A 282 1.96 0.31 0.74
CA LEU A 282 1.65 1.75 0.87
C LEU A 282 0.58 2.02 1.94
N VAL A 283 -0.46 1.19 2.02
CA VAL A 283 -1.48 1.28 3.08
C VAL A 283 -0.85 1.09 4.45
N ALA A 284 0.00 0.08 4.63
CA ALA A 284 0.68 -0.18 5.90
C ALA A 284 1.61 0.98 6.32
N THR A 285 2.36 1.56 5.36
CA THR A 285 3.19 2.74 5.61
C THR A 285 2.34 3.96 5.99
N THR A 286 1.22 4.18 5.31
CA THR A 286 0.28 5.26 5.62
C THR A 286 -0.24 5.13 7.05
N LEU A 287 -0.83 3.98 7.41
CA LEU A 287 -1.36 3.73 8.76
C LEU A 287 -0.30 3.90 9.86
N ARG A 288 0.93 3.40 9.63
CA ARG A 288 2.04 3.56 10.57
C ARG A 288 2.42 5.04 10.75
N SER A 289 2.57 5.78 9.65
CA SER A 289 2.96 7.19 9.68
C SER A 289 1.91 8.08 10.35
N VAL A 290 0.61 7.82 10.10
CA VAL A 290 -0.51 8.50 10.76
C VAL A 290 -0.48 8.23 12.27
N THR A 291 -0.24 6.98 12.68
CA THR A 291 -0.13 6.62 14.10
C THR A 291 1.00 7.39 14.80
N ILE A 292 2.19 7.45 14.17
CA ILE A 292 3.35 8.18 14.71
C ILE A 292 3.05 9.69 14.83
N ALA A 293 2.48 10.29 13.77
CA ALA A 293 2.19 11.72 13.79
C ALA A 293 1.10 12.08 14.80
N ILE A 294 0.09 11.22 14.99
CA ILE A 294 -0.95 11.41 16.01
C ILE A 294 -0.39 11.23 17.42
N ALA A 295 0.49 10.26 17.64
CA ALA A 295 1.19 10.10 18.91
C ALA A 295 1.95 11.39 19.29
N ALA A 296 2.70 11.96 18.34
CA ALA A 296 3.39 13.23 18.53
C ALA A 296 2.43 14.41 18.77
N ALA A 297 1.35 14.51 18.00
CA ALA A 297 0.39 15.61 18.13
C ALA A 297 -0.41 15.57 19.44
N THR A 298 -0.64 14.38 19.99
CA THR A 298 -1.44 14.17 21.21
C THR A 298 -0.62 13.93 22.48
N GLU A 299 0.72 13.91 22.37
CA GLU A 299 1.67 13.57 23.46
C GLU A 299 1.42 12.18 24.08
N LEU A 300 0.86 11.27 23.29
CA LEU A 300 0.60 9.91 23.73
C LEU A 300 1.73 8.98 23.29
N PRO A 301 2.04 7.92 24.07
CA PRO A 301 2.81 6.80 23.56
C PRO A 301 2.16 6.23 22.29
N ILE A 302 2.98 5.72 21.36
CA ILE A 302 2.50 5.24 20.05
C ILE A 302 1.42 4.15 20.17
N GLU A 303 1.51 3.30 21.19
CA GLU A 303 0.55 2.24 21.46
C GLU A 303 -0.81 2.79 21.91
N VAL A 304 -0.80 3.90 22.68
CA VAL A 304 -2.03 4.56 23.14
C VAL A 304 -2.67 5.35 21.99
N ALA A 305 -1.86 6.01 21.16
CA ALA A 305 -2.34 6.66 19.95
C ALA A 305 -2.97 5.66 18.96
N TYR A 306 -2.36 4.47 18.82
CA TYR A 306 -2.95 3.39 18.03
C TYR A 306 -4.30 2.92 18.59
N LYS A 307 -4.42 2.77 19.93
CA LYS A 307 -5.67 2.42 20.58
C LYS A 307 -6.76 3.47 20.37
N LEU A 308 -6.42 4.76 20.47
CA LEU A 308 -7.29 5.90 20.16
C LEU A 308 -7.80 5.82 18.70
N LEU A 309 -6.90 5.57 17.75
CA LEU A 309 -7.23 5.40 16.33
C LEU A 309 -8.09 4.17 16.04
N MET A 310 -7.97 3.12 16.86
CA MET A 310 -8.78 1.91 16.75
C MET A 310 -10.08 1.98 17.55
N GLY A 311 -10.36 3.09 18.25
CA GLY A 311 -11.55 3.25 19.09
C GLY A 311 -11.58 2.31 20.30
N ARG A 312 -10.40 1.98 20.85
CA ARG A 312 -10.22 1.03 21.97
C ARG A 312 -9.63 1.76 23.17
N GLU A 313 -10.42 2.60 23.83
CA GLU A 313 -10.06 3.22 25.11
C GLU A 313 -10.51 2.37 26.31
#